data_AF-A0A2T7P5D8-F1
#
_entry.id   AF-A0A2T7P5D8-F1
#
_cell.length_a   1.000
_cell.length_b   1.000
_cell.length_c   1.000
_cell.angle_alpha   90.00
_cell.angle_beta   90.00
_cell.angle_gamma   90.00
#
_symmetry.space_group_name_H-M   'P 1'
#
loop_
_entity.id
_entity.type
_entity.pdbx_description
1 polymer ?
#
loop_
_entity_poly.entity_id
_entity_poly.type
_entity_poly.pdbx_seq_one_letter_code
_entity_poly.pdbx_strand_id
1 'polypeptide(L)'
;MTLREMRHVTRSVWMLLLMLMAAEAFLVDDNHDETLQAALTAIEELNSRLQEVTSRLHAAEKALAANTIKLSTDRNDLTSLKSRAVSDFIWYGDWVLAFRATRGIGKPVYDTWTAVGHHDDDPVTRISLPCGCTSVDGSLPCDRHYRSRLLDTWPSSSIDQVRLVVYSHGVEKAHVTFRGTDSTYMSWFSLDRVVDSSWEDLTAKATVNYFSIQGDVHSNLRRRFFISHAYGDCPKDFGWFVVNDQMTAGCTWEKKNYFPSFMYSPSGHLILDNDLAEGDVMAVFVKFRQSANLGDMTYMAKHVTTSLLMLMAAEAFLVDNTHDETLQRVITAIEQLNSRLQAAEAALAANFIWYGDWVLAFRATRGIGKPVYDTWTAVGRHDDDPVTRLALPCGCTSVNSSLPCDRHYRSRLLDTWPSAAIDQVRLVVYDHGVEKAHVTFRGTGSTYMSWFSLDRVVESSWDDLTTAATVNSFSIEGTSFPSPVNVFCFASLLRTVCVV
;
A
#
# COMPACT_ATOMS: atom_id res chain seq x y z
N MET A 1 -5.19 -12.86 -40.71
CA MET A 1 -5.13 -13.02 -42.18
C MET A 1 -4.09 -12.03 -42.69
N THR A 2 -3.02 -12.48 -43.36
CA THR A 2 -1.93 -11.56 -43.77
C THR A 2 -2.35 -10.77 -45.01
N LEU A 3 -1.83 -9.55 -45.17
CA LEU A 3 -2.03 -8.69 -46.37
C LEU A 3 -1.76 -9.43 -47.70
N ARG A 4 -0.97 -10.51 -47.64
CA ARG A 4 -0.66 -11.38 -48.78
C ARG A 4 -1.85 -12.23 -49.22
N GLU A 5 -2.70 -12.68 -48.30
CA GLU A 5 -3.90 -13.47 -48.62
C GLU A 5 -5.03 -12.61 -49.18
N MET A 6 -5.19 -11.37 -48.67
CA MET A 6 -6.17 -10.43 -49.25
C MET A 6 -5.86 -10.06 -50.70
N ARG A 7 -4.57 -9.92 -51.07
CA ARG A 7 -4.14 -9.72 -52.46
C ARG A 7 -4.41 -10.93 -53.36
N HIS A 8 -4.39 -12.14 -52.81
CA HIS A 8 -4.73 -13.35 -53.56
C HIS A 8 -6.22 -13.43 -53.86
N VAL A 9 -7.07 -13.09 -52.89
CA VAL A 9 -8.53 -13.07 -53.08
C VAL A 9 -8.94 -12.00 -54.10
N THR A 10 -8.38 -10.78 -54.04
CA THR A 10 -8.65 -9.74 -55.04
C THR A 10 -8.18 -10.14 -56.44
N ARG A 11 -7.02 -10.79 -56.58
CA ARG A 11 -6.55 -11.31 -57.87
C ARG A 11 -7.45 -12.41 -58.43
N SER A 12 -7.96 -13.31 -57.59
CA SER A 12 -8.88 -14.37 -58.03
C SER A 12 -10.23 -13.82 -58.48
N VAL A 13 -10.75 -12.79 -57.79
CA VAL A 13 -12.00 -12.10 -58.18
C VAL A 13 -11.84 -11.35 -59.50
N TRP A 14 -10.72 -10.65 -59.70
CA TRP A 14 -10.42 -9.98 -60.97
C TRP A 14 -10.21 -10.97 -62.13
N MET A 15 -9.60 -12.13 -61.88
CA MET A 15 -9.48 -13.19 -62.89
C MET A 15 -10.83 -13.79 -63.26
N LEU A 16 -11.73 -14.01 -62.29
CA LEU A 16 -13.10 -14.47 -62.55
C LEU A 16 -13.90 -13.45 -63.38
N LEU A 17 -13.74 -12.15 -63.10
CA LEU A 17 -14.36 -11.08 -63.90
C LEU A 17 -13.82 -11.03 -65.34
N LEU A 18 -12.50 -11.21 -65.51
CA LEU A 18 -11.86 -11.28 -66.84
C LEU A 18 -12.29 -12.54 -67.62
N MET A 19 -12.47 -13.68 -66.95
CA MET A 19 -13.01 -14.88 -67.59
C MET A 19 -14.49 -14.72 -67.97
N LEU A 20 -15.29 -13.99 -67.18
CA LEU A 20 -16.66 -13.65 -67.52
C LEU A 20 -16.74 -12.77 -68.78
N MET A 21 -15.91 -11.72 -68.84
CA MET A 21 -15.86 -10.85 -70.03
C MET A 21 -15.28 -11.56 -71.26
N ALA A 22 -14.39 -12.53 -71.09
CA ALA A 22 -13.90 -13.37 -72.19
C ALA A 22 -14.97 -14.36 -72.69
N ALA A 23 -15.89 -14.80 -71.85
CA ALA A 23 -17.00 -15.67 -72.23
C ALA A 23 -18.06 -14.95 -73.09
N GLU A 24 -18.29 -13.64 -72.86
CA GLU A 24 -19.15 -12.82 -73.71
C GLU A 24 -18.60 -12.64 -75.14
N ALA A 25 -17.29 -12.74 -75.33
CA ALA A 25 -16.65 -12.56 -76.63
C ALA A 25 -16.64 -13.83 -77.53
N PHE A 26 -17.07 -14.99 -77.03
CA PHE A 26 -16.98 -16.27 -77.74
C PHE A 26 -18.32 -16.80 -78.30
N LEU A 27 -19.38 -15.99 -78.33
CA LEU A 27 -20.72 -16.42 -78.74
C LEU A 27 -21.10 -15.87 -80.13
N VAL A 28 -20.64 -16.58 -81.17
CA VAL A 28 -21.19 -16.50 -82.53
C VAL A 28 -21.30 -17.94 -83.07
N ASP A 29 -22.41 -18.65 -82.78
CA ASP A 29 -23.00 -19.69 -83.65
C ASP A 29 -24.40 -20.17 -83.13
N ASP A 30 -25.33 -20.36 -84.06
CA ASP A 30 -26.80 -20.25 -83.95
C ASP A 30 -27.56 -21.50 -83.45
N ASN A 31 -27.06 -22.25 -82.44
CA ASN A 31 -27.76 -23.46 -81.97
C ASN A 31 -27.68 -23.78 -80.47
N HIS A 32 -27.59 -22.74 -79.61
CA HIS A 32 -27.13 -22.88 -78.22
C HIS A 32 -28.06 -22.28 -77.14
N ASP A 33 -29.36 -22.15 -77.40
CA ASP A 33 -30.31 -21.45 -76.50
C ASP A 33 -30.39 -22.07 -75.07
N GLU A 34 -30.39 -23.41 -74.95
CA GLU A 34 -30.36 -24.09 -73.64
C GLU A 34 -29.02 -23.91 -72.90
N THR A 35 -27.90 -23.85 -73.63
CA THR A 35 -26.56 -23.70 -73.02
C THR A 35 -26.28 -22.27 -72.57
N LEU A 36 -26.84 -21.28 -73.27
CA LEU A 36 -26.76 -19.87 -72.89
C LEU A 36 -27.60 -19.61 -71.63
N GLN A 37 -28.82 -20.15 -71.58
CA GLN A 37 -29.68 -20.07 -70.39
C GLN A 37 -29.04 -20.74 -69.16
N ALA A 38 -28.40 -21.90 -69.35
CA ALA A 38 -27.66 -22.59 -68.30
C ALA A 38 -26.42 -21.78 -67.84
N ALA A 39 -25.72 -21.13 -68.76
CA ALA A 39 -24.59 -20.26 -68.45
C ALA A 39 -25.02 -19.00 -67.66
N LEU A 40 -26.12 -18.35 -68.06
CA LEU A 40 -26.72 -17.23 -67.33
C LEU A 40 -27.13 -17.61 -65.90
N THR A 41 -27.80 -18.76 -65.75
CA THR A 41 -28.20 -19.27 -64.42
C THR A 41 -26.99 -19.55 -63.54
N ALA A 42 -25.91 -20.11 -64.11
CA ALA A 42 -24.67 -20.35 -63.38
C ALA A 42 -23.97 -19.05 -62.97
N ILE A 43 -24.00 -18.01 -63.81
CA ILE A 43 -23.46 -16.68 -63.51
C ILE A 43 -24.25 -16.01 -62.37
N GLU A 44 -25.58 -16.09 -62.39
CA GLU A 44 -26.43 -15.56 -61.32
C GLU A 44 -26.16 -16.24 -59.97
N GLU A 45 -26.01 -17.57 -59.95
CA GLU A 45 -25.65 -18.34 -58.76
C GLU A 45 -24.24 -17.97 -58.26
N LEU A 46 -23.27 -17.81 -59.16
CA LEU A 46 -21.93 -17.32 -58.81
C LEU A 46 -21.97 -15.92 -58.21
N ASN A 47 -22.80 -15.02 -58.75
CA ASN A 47 -22.97 -13.66 -58.24
C ASN A 47 -23.62 -13.65 -56.84
N SER A 48 -24.62 -14.50 -56.63
CA SER A 48 -25.26 -14.70 -55.32
C SER A 48 -24.25 -15.19 -54.26
N ARG A 49 -23.46 -16.20 -54.60
CA ARG A 49 -22.40 -16.73 -53.73
C ARG A 49 -21.30 -15.69 -53.46
N LEU A 50 -20.96 -14.87 -54.45
CA LEU A 50 -19.99 -13.78 -54.29
C LEU A 50 -20.50 -12.72 -53.31
N GLN A 51 -21.79 -12.35 -53.39
CA GLN A 51 -22.42 -11.44 -52.44
C GLN A 51 -22.44 -12.02 -51.02
N GLU A 52 -22.72 -13.33 -50.89
CA GLU A 52 -22.67 -14.02 -49.59
C GLU A 52 -21.26 -14.00 -49.00
N VAL A 53 -20.23 -14.36 -49.78
CA VAL A 53 -18.83 -14.33 -49.32
C VAL A 53 -18.41 -12.90 -48.94
N THR A 54 -18.84 -11.90 -49.71
CA THR A 54 -18.55 -10.49 -49.43
C THR A 54 -19.20 -10.03 -48.13
N SER A 55 -20.44 -10.42 -47.85
CA SER A 55 -21.12 -10.07 -46.60
C SER A 55 -20.47 -10.74 -45.38
N ARG A 56 -20.06 -12.00 -45.51
CA ARG A 56 -19.29 -12.73 -44.47
C ARG A 56 -17.94 -12.08 -44.20
N LEU A 57 -17.26 -11.59 -45.24
CA LEU A 57 -15.98 -10.88 -45.09
C LEU A 57 -16.15 -9.57 -44.32
N HIS A 58 -17.14 -8.75 -44.67
CA HIS A 58 -17.44 -7.51 -43.95
C HIS A 58 -17.83 -7.78 -42.48
N ALA A 59 -18.60 -8.83 -42.21
CA ALA A 59 -18.93 -9.23 -40.84
C ALA A 59 -17.69 -9.65 -40.05
N ALA A 60 -16.77 -10.38 -40.68
CA ALA A 60 -15.50 -10.78 -40.08
C ALA A 60 -14.58 -9.58 -39.81
N GLU A 61 -14.50 -8.60 -40.72
CA GLU A 61 -13.74 -7.36 -40.51
C GLU A 61 -14.30 -6.54 -39.34
N LYS A 62 -15.63 -6.43 -39.24
CA LYS A 62 -16.29 -5.75 -38.12
C LYS A 62 -16.02 -6.45 -36.78
N ALA A 63 -16.04 -7.79 -36.75
CA ALA A 63 -15.71 -8.56 -35.57
C ALA A 63 -14.23 -8.41 -35.17
N LEU A 64 -13.32 -8.37 -36.14
CA LEU A 64 -11.89 -8.15 -35.89
C LEU A 64 -11.61 -6.76 -35.30
N ALA A 65 -12.30 -5.73 -35.79
CA ALA A 65 -12.21 -4.37 -35.24
C ALA A 65 -12.70 -4.31 -33.78
N ALA A 66 -13.85 -4.95 -33.48
CA ALA A 66 -14.39 -5.01 -32.13
C ALA A 66 -13.45 -5.76 -31.16
N ASN A 67 -12.87 -6.87 -31.60
CA ASN A 67 -11.90 -7.64 -30.81
C ASN A 67 -10.62 -6.86 -30.54
N THR A 68 -10.16 -6.04 -31.50
CA THR A 68 -8.97 -5.19 -31.33
C THR A 68 -9.20 -4.12 -30.26
N ILE A 69 -10.39 -3.50 -30.24
CA ILE A 69 -10.77 -2.53 -29.22
C ILE A 69 -10.83 -3.21 -27.84
N LYS A 70 -11.48 -4.37 -27.74
CA LYS A 70 -11.57 -5.14 -26.49
C LYS A 70 -10.18 -5.49 -25.94
N LEU A 71 -9.28 -5.98 -26.79
CA LEU A 71 -7.89 -6.26 -26.42
C LEU A 71 -7.12 -5.02 -25.92
N SER A 72 -7.43 -3.84 -26.46
CA SER A 72 -6.82 -2.59 -26.01
C SER A 72 -7.34 -2.15 -24.63
N THR A 73 -8.65 -2.31 -24.39
CA THR A 73 -9.28 -2.05 -23.09
C THR A 73 -8.76 -3.01 -22.03
N ASP A 74 -8.76 -4.32 -22.31
CA ASP A 74 -8.26 -5.35 -21.40
C ASP A 74 -6.78 -5.10 -21.03
N ARG A 75 -5.96 -4.62 -21.99
CA ARG A 75 -4.57 -4.22 -21.74
C ARG A 75 -4.47 -3.00 -20.81
N ASN A 76 -5.33 -2.00 -20.99
CA ASN A 76 -5.35 -0.80 -20.14
C ASN A 76 -5.80 -1.15 -18.72
N ASP A 77 -6.84 -1.98 -18.59
CA ASP A 77 -7.34 -2.46 -17.31
C ASP A 77 -6.27 -3.28 -16.57
N LEU A 78 -5.56 -4.16 -17.28
CA LEU A 78 -4.43 -4.90 -16.71
C LEU A 78 -3.30 -3.98 -16.25
N THR A 79 -3.02 -2.90 -16.99
CA THR A 79 -1.99 -1.92 -16.63
C THR A 79 -2.40 -1.12 -15.39
N SER A 80 -3.68 -0.74 -15.31
CA SER A 80 -4.29 -0.10 -14.14
C SER A 80 -4.23 -1.02 -12.90
N LEU A 81 -4.64 -2.29 -13.03
CA LEU A 81 -4.57 -3.27 -11.95
C LEU A 81 -3.14 -3.53 -11.47
N LYS A 82 -2.16 -3.60 -12.38
CA LYS A 82 -0.74 -3.67 -12.03
C LYS A 82 -0.27 -2.44 -11.26
N SER A 83 -0.68 -1.24 -11.69
CA SER A 83 -0.31 0.00 -10.99
C SER A 83 -0.90 0.07 -9.57
N ARG A 84 -2.14 -0.43 -9.39
CA ARG A 84 -2.80 -0.51 -8.09
C ARG A 84 -2.14 -1.55 -7.16
N ALA A 85 -1.79 -2.71 -7.69
CA ALA A 85 -1.09 -3.75 -6.93
C ALA A 85 0.32 -3.32 -6.44
N VAL A 86 0.94 -2.32 -7.08
CA VAL A 86 2.21 -1.73 -6.64
C VAL A 86 2.01 -0.55 -5.68
N SER A 87 0.90 0.20 -5.81
CA SER A 87 0.56 1.29 -4.89
C SER A 87 0.12 0.82 -3.51
N ASP A 88 -0.30 -0.44 -3.37
CA ASP A 88 -0.79 -0.99 -2.09
C ASP A 88 0.35 -1.30 -1.09
N PHE A 89 1.59 -1.40 -1.58
CA PHE A 89 2.76 -1.54 -0.72
C PHE A 89 3.01 -0.28 0.11
N ILE A 90 3.66 -0.45 1.26
CA ILE A 90 3.98 0.66 2.16
C ILE A 90 5.34 1.23 1.76
N TRP A 91 5.34 2.47 1.27
CA TRP A 91 6.53 3.14 0.76
C TRP A 91 7.15 4.09 1.79
N TYR A 92 8.48 4.09 1.84
CA TYR A 92 9.35 4.99 2.60
C TYR A 92 10.37 5.60 1.64
N GLY A 93 9.99 6.70 0.99
CA GLY A 93 10.72 7.20 -0.18
C GLY A 93 10.76 6.14 -1.29
N ASP A 94 11.96 5.79 -1.75
CA ASP A 94 12.17 4.79 -2.81
C ASP A 94 12.14 3.33 -2.31
N TRP A 95 11.86 3.12 -1.02
CA TRP A 95 11.91 1.81 -0.37
C TRP A 95 10.52 1.29 -0.04
N VAL A 96 10.29 -0.01 -0.22
CA VAL A 96 9.09 -0.71 0.23
C VAL A 96 9.35 -1.37 1.57
N LEU A 97 8.48 -1.17 2.55
CA LEU A 97 8.49 -1.90 3.81
C LEU A 97 8.06 -3.36 3.56
N ALA A 98 9.02 -4.28 3.64
CA ALA A 98 8.78 -5.71 3.52
C ALA A 98 8.33 -6.31 4.85
N PHE A 99 8.92 -5.85 5.96
CA PHE A 99 8.65 -6.39 7.29
C PHE A 99 8.95 -5.38 8.39
N ARG A 100 8.19 -5.43 9.49
CA ARG A 100 8.40 -4.58 10.66
C ARG A 100 8.13 -5.37 11.93
N ALA A 101 9.15 -5.51 12.79
CA ALA A 101 9.05 -6.13 14.10
C ALA A 101 8.96 -5.10 15.23
N THR A 102 8.29 -5.47 16.31
CA THR A 102 8.02 -4.63 17.49
C THR A 102 8.66 -5.26 18.71
N ARG A 103 9.39 -4.48 19.50
CA ARG A 103 9.95 -5.00 20.75
C ARG A 103 8.85 -5.36 21.74
N GLY A 104 9.06 -6.45 22.47
CA GLY A 104 8.33 -6.78 23.69
C GLY A 104 6.86 -7.19 23.56
N ILE A 105 6.35 -7.42 22.34
CA ILE A 105 4.94 -7.79 22.13
C ILE A 105 4.61 -9.28 22.40
N GLY A 106 5.60 -10.07 22.85
CA GLY A 106 5.44 -11.48 23.19
C GLY A 106 5.21 -12.41 21.99
N LYS A 107 5.55 -11.97 20.77
CA LYS A 107 5.39 -12.76 19.54
C LYS A 107 6.76 -12.95 18.88
N PRO A 108 7.12 -14.17 18.43
CA PRO A 108 8.39 -14.37 17.76
C PRO A 108 8.45 -13.70 16.38
N VAL A 109 9.54 -12.98 16.13
CA VAL A 109 9.89 -12.34 14.87
C VAL A 109 10.06 -13.36 13.77
N TYR A 110 10.80 -14.44 14.04
CA TYR A 110 11.10 -15.45 13.03
C TYR A 110 9.85 -16.19 12.57
N ASP A 111 8.95 -16.50 13.50
CA ASP A 111 7.69 -17.19 13.20
C ASP A 111 6.81 -16.32 12.31
N THR A 112 6.75 -15.01 12.59
CA THR A 112 6.04 -14.08 11.71
C THR A 112 6.75 -13.96 10.35
N TRP A 113 8.06 -13.74 10.32
CA TRP A 113 8.84 -13.63 9.07
C TRP A 113 8.57 -14.82 8.12
N THR A 114 8.57 -16.02 8.68
CA THR A 114 8.42 -17.29 7.94
C THR A 114 6.97 -17.75 7.76
N ALA A 115 5.97 -16.98 8.22
CA ALA A 115 4.55 -17.29 8.08
C ALA A 115 4.05 -17.12 6.62
N VAL A 116 4.39 -18.07 5.76
CA VAL A 116 3.90 -18.11 4.37
C VAL A 116 2.37 -18.10 4.35
N GLY A 117 1.78 -17.26 3.50
CA GLY A 117 0.34 -17.06 3.39
C GLY A 117 -0.25 -16.01 4.35
N HIS A 118 0.51 -15.52 5.33
CA HIS A 118 0.10 -14.39 6.17
C HIS A 118 0.58 -13.06 5.58
N HIS A 119 -0.36 -12.16 5.25
CA HIS A 119 -0.06 -10.87 4.62
C HIS A 119 -0.81 -9.75 5.37
N ASP A 120 -0.07 -8.86 6.04
CA ASP A 120 -0.63 -7.69 6.74
C ASP A 120 -0.87 -6.50 5.80
N ASP A 121 -0.40 -6.60 4.55
CA ASP A 121 -0.71 -5.66 3.48
C ASP A 121 -1.93 -6.10 2.63
N ASP A 122 -2.61 -7.19 3.02
CA ASP A 122 -3.90 -7.51 2.43
C ASP A 122 -4.96 -6.49 2.82
N PRO A 123 -5.79 -6.00 1.88
CA PRO A 123 -6.79 -5.00 2.19
C PRO A 123 -7.63 -5.38 3.41
N VAL A 124 -8.04 -6.65 3.55
CA VAL A 124 -8.91 -7.09 4.65
C VAL A 124 -8.16 -7.09 5.98
N THR A 125 -6.93 -7.61 6.02
CA THR A 125 -6.13 -7.66 7.27
C THR A 125 -5.67 -6.26 7.68
N ARG A 126 -5.34 -5.42 6.71
CA ARG A 126 -4.87 -4.04 6.87
C ARG A 126 -5.88 -3.12 7.58
N ILE A 127 -7.20 -3.38 7.46
CA ILE A 127 -8.25 -2.63 8.19
C ILE A 127 -7.98 -2.63 9.70
N SER A 128 -7.60 -3.81 10.21
CA SER A 128 -7.43 -4.06 11.64
C SER A 128 -6.03 -3.77 12.13
N LEU A 129 -5.10 -3.41 11.23
CA LEU A 129 -3.70 -3.23 11.56
C LEU A 129 -3.48 -1.85 12.23
N PRO A 130 -2.99 -1.79 13.48
CA PRO A 130 -2.65 -0.52 14.10
C PRO A 130 -1.62 0.24 13.26
N CYS A 131 -1.77 1.56 13.13
CA CYS A 131 -0.83 2.38 12.34
C CYS A 131 0.61 2.29 12.87
N GLY A 132 0.79 2.06 14.18
CA GLY A 132 2.10 1.80 14.76
C GLY A 132 2.78 0.56 14.18
N CYS A 133 2.03 -0.43 13.69
CA CYS A 133 2.59 -1.66 13.12
C CYS A 133 3.25 -1.48 11.75
N THR A 134 3.01 -0.36 11.08
CA THR A 134 3.66 -0.01 9.80
C THR A 134 4.59 1.18 9.93
N SER A 135 4.66 1.80 11.10
CA SER A 135 5.53 2.93 11.43
C SER A 135 6.91 2.47 11.94
N VAL A 136 7.93 3.26 11.64
CA VAL A 136 9.27 3.16 12.24
C VAL A 136 9.34 3.80 13.64
N ASP A 137 8.34 4.59 14.02
CA ASP A 137 8.22 5.15 15.37
C ASP A 137 7.63 4.11 16.32
N GLY A 138 8.48 3.61 17.23
CA GLY A 138 8.12 2.63 18.24
C GLY A 138 7.27 3.18 19.39
N SER A 139 7.05 4.50 19.47
CA SER A 139 6.14 5.10 20.46
C SER A 139 4.66 4.81 20.17
N LEU A 140 4.34 4.46 18.91
CA LEU A 140 2.97 4.17 18.50
C LEU A 140 2.57 2.74 18.88
N PRO A 141 1.34 2.53 19.39
CA PRO A 141 0.86 1.22 19.81
C PRO A 141 0.82 0.25 18.63
N CYS A 142 1.28 -0.97 18.88
CA CYS A 142 1.24 -2.06 17.93
C CYS A 142 1.20 -3.41 18.65
N ASP A 143 0.37 -4.33 18.15
CA ASP A 143 0.08 -5.62 18.78
C ASP A 143 0.62 -6.83 17.99
N ARG A 144 1.28 -6.60 16.85
CA ARG A 144 1.81 -7.65 15.96
C ARG A 144 2.94 -7.14 15.07
N HIS A 145 3.78 -8.05 14.59
CA HIS A 145 4.71 -7.71 13.53
C HIS A 145 3.96 -7.56 12.20
N TYR A 146 4.38 -6.62 11.36
CA TYR A 146 3.87 -6.48 10.01
C TYR A 146 4.70 -7.33 9.05
N ARG A 147 4.02 -8.09 8.20
CA ARG A 147 4.59 -8.90 7.14
C ARG A 147 3.93 -8.59 5.80
N SER A 148 4.71 -8.17 4.82
CA SER A 148 4.24 -7.96 3.46
C SER A 148 4.08 -9.27 2.67
N ARG A 149 3.12 -9.31 1.75
CA ARG A 149 3.03 -10.33 0.68
C ARG A 149 4.30 -10.42 -0.18
N LEU A 150 5.17 -9.40 -0.14
CA LEU A 150 6.45 -9.38 -0.82
C LEU A 150 7.36 -10.56 -0.40
N LEU A 151 7.23 -11.05 0.84
CA LEU A 151 8.08 -12.15 1.33
C LEU A 151 7.74 -13.50 0.67
N ASP A 152 6.48 -13.74 0.34
CA ASP A 152 6.06 -14.99 -0.33
C ASP A 152 6.40 -14.98 -1.82
N THR A 153 6.42 -13.79 -2.40
CA THR A 153 6.56 -13.57 -3.83
C THR A 153 7.98 -13.28 -4.27
N TRP A 154 8.80 -12.77 -3.34
CA TRP A 154 10.20 -12.38 -3.45
C TRP A 154 10.78 -12.35 -4.89
N PRO A 155 10.59 -11.25 -5.64
CA PRO A 155 11.03 -11.15 -7.03
C PRO A 155 12.54 -10.90 -7.11
N SER A 156 13.32 -11.97 -6.90
CA SER A 156 14.79 -11.96 -6.75
C SER A 156 15.53 -11.18 -7.83
N SER A 157 15.05 -11.20 -9.08
CA SER A 157 15.62 -10.43 -10.17
C SER A 157 15.34 -8.94 -10.01
N SER A 158 14.16 -8.53 -9.56
CA SER A 158 13.75 -7.13 -9.55
C SER A 158 14.25 -6.34 -8.34
N ILE A 159 14.61 -7.02 -7.25
CA ILE A 159 15.13 -6.42 -6.02
C ILE A 159 16.57 -5.98 -6.26
N ASP A 160 16.84 -4.68 -6.14
CA ASP A 160 18.17 -4.09 -6.21
C ASP A 160 18.89 -4.24 -4.87
N GLN A 161 18.25 -3.75 -3.81
CA GLN A 161 18.80 -3.71 -2.47
C GLN A 161 17.77 -4.11 -1.42
N VAL A 162 18.25 -4.68 -0.32
CA VAL A 162 17.46 -4.94 0.89
C VAL A 162 18.15 -4.23 2.03
N ARG A 163 17.41 -3.54 2.89
CA ARG A 163 17.98 -2.79 4.01
C ARG A 163 17.33 -3.24 5.32
N LEU A 164 18.13 -3.73 6.26
CA LEU A 164 17.73 -3.96 7.64
C LEU A 164 18.08 -2.70 8.44
N VAL A 165 17.12 -2.21 9.22
CA VAL A 165 17.27 -1.00 10.04
C VAL A 165 16.70 -1.22 11.43
N VAL A 166 17.43 -0.75 12.44
CA VAL A 166 16.97 -0.69 13.83
C VAL A 166 16.68 0.76 14.19
N TYR A 167 15.47 1.00 14.71
CA TYR A 167 15.01 2.31 15.14
C TYR A 167 14.80 2.34 16.66
N SER A 168 15.04 3.51 17.26
CA SER A 168 14.55 3.84 18.60
C SER A 168 13.88 5.21 18.54
N HIS A 169 12.64 5.27 19.03
CA HIS A 169 11.79 6.48 18.97
C HIS A 169 11.74 7.14 17.57
N GLY A 170 11.63 6.33 16.51
CA GLY A 170 11.58 6.81 15.13
C GLY A 170 12.91 7.25 14.53
N VAL A 171 14.01 7.23 15.30
CA VAL A 171 15.35 7.57 14.84
C VAL A 171 16.12 6.30 14.47
N GLU A 172 16.70 6.29 13.27
CA GLU A 172 17.59 5.23 12.81
C GLU A 172 18.83 5.16 13.71
N LYS A 173 19.13 3.98 14.26
CA LYS A 173 20.26 3.74 15.17
C LYS A 173 21.34 2.85 14.59
N ALA A 174 20.94 1.87 13.80
CA ALA A 174 21.86 0.98 13.10
C ALA A 174 21.22 0.46 11.81
N HIS A 175 22.04 0.19 10.80
CA HIS A 175 21.57 -0.37 9.54
C HIS A 175 22.62 -1.24 8.84
N VAL A 176 22.11 -2.12 7.99
CA VAL A 176 22.90 -2.82 6.97
C VAL A 176 22.09 -2.86 5.69
N THR A 177 22.70 -2.42 4.60
CA THR A 177 22.18 -2.52 3.24
C THR A 177 22.87 -3.65 2.51
N PHE A 178 22.08 -4.48 1.86
CA PHE A 178 22.49 -5.68 1.16
C PHE A 178 22.16 -5.61 -0.32
N ARG A 179 22.95 -6.28 -1.14
CA ARG A 179 22.63 -6.59 -2.53
C ARG A 179 21.46 -7.58 -2.57
N GLY A 180 20.33 -7.13 -3.10
CA GLY A 180 19.09 -7.90 -3.17
C GLY A 180 18.97 -8.82 -4.40
N THR A 181 19.73 -8.55 -5.46
CA THR A 181 19.65 -9.33 -6.71
C THR A 181 19.99 -10.80 -6.48
N ASP A 182 19.23 -11.70 -7.11
CA ASP A 182 19.44 -13.16 -7.05
C ASP A 182 19.47 -13.71 -5.61
N SER A 183 18.69 -13.09 -4.72
CA SER A 183 18.47 -13.56 -3.35
C SER A 183 17.10 -14.22 -3.20
N THR A 184 16.90 -14.96 -2.12
CA THR A 184 15.56 -15.33 -1.63
C THR A 184 15.24 -14.52 -0.38
N TYR A 185 13.98 -14.54 0.07
CA TYR A 185 13.58 -13.90 1.33
C TYR A 185 14.37 -14.42 2.55
N MET A 186 15.10 -15.55 2.44
CA MET A 186 15.96 -16.08 3.49
C MET A 186 17.46 -15.82 3.26
N SER A 187 17.91 -15.65 2.00
CA SER A 187 19.34 -15.60 1.67
C SER A 187 19.89 -14.20 1.37
N TRP A 188 19.06 -13.16 1.34
CA TRP A 188 19.53 -11.78 1.16
C TRP A 188 20.39 -11.28 2.34
N PHE A 189 20.14 -11.84 3.54
CA PHE A 189 20.84 -11.49 4.78
C PHE A 189 22.09 -12.37 4.94
N SER A 190 23.13 -12.03 4.18
CA SER A 190 24.41 -12.73 4.20
C SER A 190 25.58 -11.75 4.05
N LEU A 191 26.74 -12.14 4.57
CA LEU A 191 27.92 -11.28 4.61
C LEU A 191 28.40 -10.83 3.21
N ASP A 192 28.41 -11.75 2.25
CA ASP A 192 28.86 -11.51 0.86
C ASP A 192 27.95 -10.53 0.09
N ARG A 193 26.78 -10.23 0.65
CA ARG A 193 25.80 -9.28 0.11
C ARG A 193 25.88 -7.92 0.77
N VAL A 194 26.65 -7.71 1.84
CA VAL A 194 26.77 -6.40 2.49
C VAL A 194 27.34 -5.38 1.50
N VAL A 195 26.61 -4.28 1.31
CA VAL A 195 26.96 -3.15 0.45
C VAL A 195 27.34 -1.93 1.28
N ASP A 196 26.57 -1.66 2.34
CA ASP A 196 26.74 -0.51 3.22
C ASP A 196 26.28 -0.86 4.65
N SER A 197 26.86 -0.25 5.67
CA SER A 197 26.49 -0.48 7.06
C SER A 197 26.84 0.72 7.94
N SER A 198 26.09 0.90 9.03
CA SER A 198 26.46 1.81 10.13
C SER A 198 27.70 1.36 10.90
N TRP A 199 28.15 0.10 10.73
CA TRP A 199 29.36 -0.42 11.35
C TRP A 199 30.51 -0.47 10.33
N GLU A 200 31.58 0.26 10.61
CA GLU A 200 32.72 0.44 9.71
C GLU A 200 33.50 -0.86 9.49
N ASP A 201 33.47 -1.78 10.47
CA ASP A 201 34.14 -3.08 10.41
C ASP A 201 33.27 -4.20 9.82
N LEU A 202 31.96 -3.96 9.63
CA LEU A 202 31.05 -4.92 8.99
C LEU A 202 31.08 -4.76 7.47
N THR A 203 32.15 -5.27 6.86
CA THR A 203 32.29 -5.33 5.40
C THR A 203 32.14 -6.77 4.90
N ALA A 204 31.99 -6.98 3.59
CA ALA A 204 31.97 -8.32 2.99
C ALA A 204 33.22 -9.19 3.27
N LYS A 205 34.27 -8.61 3.88
CA LYS A 205 35.51 -9.30 4.29
C LYS A 205 35.58 -9.55 5.80
N ALA A 206 34.59 -9.13 6.58
CA ALA A 206 34.56 -9.37 8.01
C ALA A 206 34.60 -10.87 8.29
N THR A 207 35.11 -11.27 9.46
CA THR A 207 35.01 -12.66 9.91
C THR A 207 33.74 -12.80 10.73
N VAL A 208 32.94 -13.82 10.44
CA VAL A 208 31.68 -14.10 11.13
C VAL A 208 31.52 -15.58 11.37
N ASN A 209 30.82 -15.95 12.42
CA ASN A 209 30.48 -17.33 12.73
C ASN A 209 28.96 -17.58 12.63
N TYR A 210 28.13 -16.55 12.87
CA TYR A 210 26.74 -16.52 12.38
C TYR A 210 26.46 -15.23 11.61
N PHE A 211 25.84 -15.38 10.44
CA PHE A 211 25.26 -14.28 9.66
C PHE A 211 24.04 -14.83 8.92
N SER A 212 22.90 -14.95 9.59
CA SER A 212 21.68 -15.48 8.98
C SER A 212 20.40 -15.08 9.72
N ILE A 213 19.27 -15.13 9.01
CA ILE A 213 17.93 -14.90 9.59
C ILE A 213 17.58 -15.97 10.61
N GLN A 214 17.89 -17.23 10.30
CA GLN A 214 17.66 -18.36 11.19
C GLN A 214 18.48 -18.24 12.48
N GLY A 215 19.71 -17.71 12.37
CA GLY A 215 20.63 -17.48 13.47
C GLY A 215 20.96 -18.74 14.26
N ASP A 216 21.10 -18.59 15.58
CA ASP A 216 21.48 -19.66 16.52
C ASP A 216 20.29 -20.01 17.41
N VAL A 217 19.93 -21.29 17.44
CA VAL A 217 18.74 -21.79 18.15
C VAL A 217 19.06 -23.06 18.90
N HIS A 218 18.82 -23.02 20.20
CA HIS A 218 18.86 -24.17 21.09
C HIS A 218 17.60 -24.18 21.98
N SER A 219 17.46 -25.18 22.85
CA SER A 219 16.32 -25.29 23.76
C SER A 219 16.19 -24.09 24.72
N ASN A 220 17.29 -23.38 24.99
CA ASN A 220 17.37 -22.28 25.96
C ASN A 220 17.73 -20.91 25.34
N LEU A 221 17.98 -20.81 24.02
CA LEU A 221 18.23 -19.54 23.32
C LEU A 221 17.62 -19.53 21.90
N ARG A 222 17.15 -18.36 21.45
CA ARG A 222 16.73 -18.10 20.06
C ARG A 222 17.28 -16.76 19.60
N ARG A 223 18.50 -16.77 19.06
CA ARG A 223 19.15 -15.62 18.43
C ARG A 223 18.78 -15.62 16.95
N ARG A 224 17.88 -14.76 16.54
CA ARG A 224 17.42 -14.61 15.14
C ARG A 224 18.04 -13.37 14.52
N PHE A 225 18.03 -13.29 13.18
CA PHE A 225 18.67 -12.20 12.43
C PHE A 225 20.01 -11.83 13.04
N PHE A 226 20.90 -12.82 13.10
CA PHE A 226 22.07 -12.77 13.97
C PHE A 226 23.31 -12.45 13.15
N ILE A 227 24.01 -11.38 13.52
CA ILE A 227 25.31 -10.96 12.95
C ILE A 227 26.35 -11.06 14.07
N SER A 228 27.11 -12.14 14.05
CA SER A 228 28.06 -12.52 15.09
C SER A 228 29.45 -12.76 14.50
N HIS A 229 30.46 -12.22 15.16
CA HIS A 229 31.86 -12.39 14.82
C HIS A 229 32.42 -13.70 15.39
N ALA A 230 32.29 -13.88 16.71
CA ALA A 230 32.88 -14.95 17.49
C ALA A 230 32.02 -15.24 18.74
N TYR A 231 31.98 -16.51 19.17
CA TYR A 231 31.43 -16.94 20.46
C TYR A 231 32.32 -18.03 21.06
N GLY A 232 32.43 -18.06 22.38
CA GLY A 232 33.20 -19.05 23.15
C GLY A 232 32.70 -19.22 24.59
N ASP A 233 32.06 -18.19 25.13
CA ASP A 233 31.23 -18.09 26.34
C ASP A 233 30.58 -16.69 26.32
N CYS A 234 29.58 -16.40 27.16
CA CYS A 234 28.85 -15.12 27.11
C CYS A 234 29.73 -13.86 27.14
N PRO A 235 30.83 -13.79 27.93
CA PRO A 235 31.74 -12.64 27.91
C PRO A 235 32.62 -12.53 26.65
N LYS A 236 32.67 -13.59 25.83
CA LYS A 236 33.37 -13.65 24.53
C LYS A 236 32.38 -13.74 23.37
N ASP A 237 31.14 -13.34 23.58
CA ASP A 237 30.19 -13.14 22.49
C ASP A 237 30.46 -11.77 21.87
N PHE A 238 30.86 -11.78 20.60
CA PHE A 238 31.21 -10.60 19.81
C PHE A 238 30.29 -10.50 18.61
N GLY A 239 29.69 -9.33 18.40
CA GLY A 239 28.81 -9.16 17.25
C GLY A 239 28.28 -7.74 17.07
N TRP A 240 27.38 -7.62 16.11
CA TRP A 240 26.82 -6.34 15.68
C TRP A 240 25.32 -6.24 15.94
N PHE A 241 24.59 -7.32 15.70
CA PHE A 241 23.13 -7.30 15.77
C PHE A 241 22.55 -8.67 16.13
N VAL A 242 21.51 -8.68 16.96
CA VAL A 242 20.76 -9.87 17.32
C VAL A 242 19.30 -9.54 17.65
N VAL A 243 18.39 -10.37 17.15
CA VAL A 243 17.01 -10.44 17.62
C VAL A 243 16.92 -11.58 18.63
N ASN A 244 16.77 -11.24 19.91
CA ASN A 244 16.44 -12.26 20.90
C ASN A 244 14.94 -12.55 20.84
N ASP A 245 14.59 -13.75 20.40
CA ASP A 245 13.24 -14.08 19.95
C ASP A 245 12.45 -14.96 20.92
N GLN A 246 12.87 -14.99 22.19
CA GLN A 246 12.19 -15.68 23.27
C GLN A 246 12.57 -15.11 24.64
N MET A 247 11.80 -15.48 25.66
CA MET A 247 12.02 -15.05 27.04
C MET A 247 13.25 -15.71 27.69
N THR A 248 13.58 -16.95 27.29
CA THR A 248 14.72 -17.70 27.85
C THR A 248 16.04 -17.28 27.20
N ALA A 249 17.05 -17.09 28.04
CA ALA A 249 18.34 -16.56 27.66
C ALA A 249 19.46 -17.56 27.98
N GLY A 250 20.38 -17.75 27.05
CA GLY A 250 21.66 -18.43 27.29
C GLY A 250 22.64 -17.54 28.04
N CYS A 251 22.60 -16.23 27.79
CA CYS A 251 23.52 -15.24 28.34
C CYS A 251 22.84 -14.14 29.17
N THR A 252 23.59 -13.47 30.05
CA THR A 252 23.06 -12.39 30.89
C THR A 252 22.56 -11.20 30.09
N TRP A 253 23.26 -10.82 29.03
CA TRP A 253 22.86 -9.73 28.14
C TRP A 253 21.53 -10.00 27.43
N GLU A 254 21.18 -11.25 27.20
CA GLU A 254 19.90 -11.67 26.58
C GLU A 254 18.73 -11.64 27.57
N LYS A 255 18.98 -11.63 28.88
CA LYS A 255 17.91 -11.72 29.89
C LYS A 255 17.08 -10.45 29.89
N LYS A 256 15.84 -10.57 29.43
CA LYS A 256 14.81 -9.53 29.47
C LYS A 256 13.52 -10.09 30.07
N ASN A 257 12.66 -9.21 30.56
CA ASN A 257 11.31 -9.56 31.02
C ASN A 257 10.26 -9.46 29.89
N TYR A 258 10.72 -9.29 28.64
CA TYR A 258 9.91 -9.22 27.43
C TYR A 258 10.68 -9.84 26.26
N PHE A 259 9.96 -10.20 25.20
CA PHE A 259 10.52 -10.57 23.91
C PHE A 259 9.55 -10.15 22.78
N PRO A 260 10.00 -9.96 21.54
CA PRO A 260 11.39 -10.00 21.12
C PRO A 260 12.16 -8.75 21.58
N SER A 261 13.49 -8.80 21.62
CA SER A 261 14.35 -7.62 21.81
C SER A 261 15.34 -7.48 20.66
N PHE A 262 15.57 -6.25 20.21
CA PHE A 262 16.47 -5.92 19.11
C PHE A 262 17.71 -5.28 19.68
N MET A 263 18.80 -6.05 19.79
CA MET A 263 20.03 -5.59 20.40
C MET A 263 21.08 -5.36 19.32
N TYR A 264 21.83 -4.27 19.46
CA TYR A 264 22.80 -3.85 18.45
C TYR A 264 24.00 -3.16 19.09
N SER A 265 25.13 -3.17 18.39
CA SER A 265 26.31 -2.40 18.80
C SER A 265 26.06 -0.90 18.59
N PRO A 266 26.08 -0.06 19.65
CA PRO A 266 25.91 1.38 19.51
C PRO A 266 27.20 2.09 19.06
N SER A 267 28.35 1.42 19.15
CA SER A 267 29.60 1.92 18.59
C SER A 267 29.66 1.56 17.10
N GLY A 268 30.31 2.36 16.25
CA GLY A 268 30.47 2.08 14.82
C GLY A 268 31.28 0.80 14.50
N HIS A 269 31.53 -0.09 15.47
CA HIS A 269 32.24 -1.35 15.34
C HIS A 269 31.54 -2.46 16.12
N LEU A 270 31.97 -3.72 16.04
CA LEU A 270 31.49 -4.79 16.92
C LEU A 270 31.82 -4.48 18.39
N ILE A 271 30.97 -4.90 19.32
CA ILE A 271 31.23 -4.78 20.77
C ILE A 271 31.07 -6.10 21.51
N LEU A 272 31.48 -6.07 22.78
CA LEU A 272 31.35 -7.13 23.76
C LEU A 272 30.05 -6.99 24.57
N ASP A 273 29.33 -8.10 24.75
CA ASP A 273 28.41 -8.33 25.87
C ASP A 273 27.52 -7.13 26.29
N ASN A 274 27.64 -6.64 27.54
CA ASN A 274 26.63 -5.79 28.21
C ASN A 274 26.52 -4.35 27.66
N ASP A 275 27.37 -3.96 26.70
CA ASP A 275 27.33 -2.62 26.10
C ASP A 275 26.36 -2.51 24.90
N LEU A 276 25.61 -3.59 24.61
CA LEU A 276 24.60 -3.61 23.56
C LEU A 276 23.45 -2.63 23.87
N ALA A 277 23.14 -1.79 22.91
CA ALA A 277 21.96 -0.93 22.95
C ALA A 277 20.73 -1.66 22.42
N GLU A 278 19.55 -1.15 22.75
CA GLU A 278 18.27 -1.71 22.32
C GLU A 278 17.50 -0.76 21.41
N GLY A 279 16.85 -1.35 20.40
CA GLY A 279 15.89 -0.67 19.52
C GLY A 279 14.45 -1.07 19.82
N ASP A 280 13.51 -0.19 19.47
CA ASP A 280 12.06 -0.41 19.66
C ASP A 280 11.42 -1.08 18.43
N VAL A 281 11.99 -0.83 17.25
CA VAL A 281 11.51 -1.33 15.96
C VAL A 281 12.68 -1.85 15.13
N MET A 282 12.52 -3.05 14.58
CA MET A 282 13.35 -3.56 13.48
C MET A 282 12.51 -3.51 12.21
N ALA A 283 13.04 -2.94 11.13
CA ALA A 283 12.38 -2.91 9.83
C ALA A 283 13.27 -3.48 8.74
N VAL A 284 12.66 -4.16 7.77
CA VAL A 284 13.30 -4.61 6.55
C VAL A 284 12.63 -3.93 5.36
N PHE A 285 13.45 -3.24 4.59
CA PHE A 285 13.04 -2.51 3.40
C PHE A 285 13.61 -3.14 2.13
N VAL A 286 12.89 -3.01 1.03
CA VAL A 286 13.30 -3.50 -0.29
C VAL A 286 13.27 -2.34 -1.28
N LYS A 287 14.35 -2.17 -2.04
CA LYS A 287 14.43 -1.24 -3.18
C LYS A 287 14.46 -2.03 -4.47
N PHE A 288 13.62 -1.63 -5.42
CA PHE A 288 13.55 -2.26 -6.75
C PHE A 288 14.49 -1.57 -7.75
N ARG A 289 14.97 -2.32 -8.74
CA ARG A 289 15.75 -1.77 -9.87
C ARG A 289 14.91 -0.76 -10.65
N GLN A 290 15.50 0.34 -11.11
CA GLN A 290 14.78 1.38 -11.89
C GLN A 290 14.10 0.85 -13.17
N SER A 291 14.55 -0.28 -13.73
CA SER A 291 13.93 -0.97 -14.88
C SER A 291 12.84 -1.98 -14.51
N ALA A 292 12.61 -2.27 -13.23
CA ALA A 292 11.56 -3.18 -12.76
C ALA A 292 10.18 -2.52 -12.70
N ASN A 293 10.11 -1.21 -12.94
CA ASN A 293 8.84 -0.52 -13.14
C ASN A 293 8.19 -1.00 -14.45
N LEU A 294 7.11 -1.76 -14.31
CA LEU A 294 6.08 -2.14 -15.30
C LEU A 294 6.27 -3.43 -16.14
N GLY A 295 7.45 -4.05 -16.20
CA GLY A 295 7.68 -5.24 -17.04
C GLY A 295 7.49 -6.60 -16.36
N ASP A 296 8.15 -6.82 -15.23
CA ASP A 296 8.37 -8.18 -14.69
C ASP A 296 7.33 -8.64 -13.66
N MET A 297 6.46 -7.76 -13.16
CA MET A 297 5.33 -8.17 -12.30
C MET A 297 4.20 -8.89 -13.06
N THR A 298 4.37 -9.09 -14.36
CA THR A 298 3.41 -9.79 -15.24
C THR A 298 3.27 -11.28 -14.89
N TYR A 299 4.23 -11.85 -14.15
CA TYR A 299 4.13 -13.23 -13.66
C TYR A 299 3.27 -13.37 -12.39
N MET A 300 3.00 -12.28 -11.67
CA MET A 300 2.32 -12.31 -10.36
C MET A 300 0.80 -12.17 -10.46
N ALA A 301 0.31 -11.55 -11.54
CA ALA A 301 -1.13 -11.41 -11.80
C ALA A 301 -1.80 -12.76 -12.15
N LYS A 302 -1.02 -13.74 -12.66
CA LYS A 302 -1.57 -15.00 -13.15
C LYS A 302 -2.04 -15.94 -12.03
N HIS A 303 -1.46 -15.84 -10.82
CA HIS A 303 -1.88 -16.69 -9.69
C HIS A 303 -3.11 -16.17 -8.96
N VAL A 304 -3.29 -14.85 -8.86
CA VAL A 304 -4.48 -14.26 -8.21
C VAL A 304 -5.74 -14.42 -9.07
N THR A 305 -5.62 -14.31 -10.40
CA THR A 305 -6.76 -14.52 -11.32
C THR A 305 -7.22 -15.98 -11.38
N THR A 306 -6.33 -16.95 -11.16
CA THR A 306 -6.69 -18.37 -11.20
C THR A 306 -7.47 -18.80 -9.95
N SER A 307 -7.17 -18.21 -8.79
CA SER A 307 -7.92 -18.43 -7.55
C SER A 307 -9.29 -17.73 -7.56
N LEU A 308 -9.41 -16.56 -8.20
CA LEU A 308 -10.69 -15.86 -8.34
C LEU A 308 -11.64 -16.57 -9.34
N LEU A 309 -11.10 -17.21 -10.38
CA LEU A 309 -11.90 -18.04 -11.31
C LEU A 309 -12.39 -19.34 -10.65
N MET A 310 -11.63 -19.93 -9.73
CA MET A 310 -12.06 -21.10 -8.97
C MET A 310 -13.18 -20.76 -7.96
N LEU A 311 -13.16 -19.56 -7.38
CA LEU A 311 -14.23 -19.09 -6.49
C LEU A 311 -15.53 -18.80 -7.27
N MET A 312 -15.43 -18.19 -8.46
CA MET A 312 -16.59 -17.94 -9.33
C MET A 312 -17.17 -19.22 -9.96
N ALA A 313 -16.37 -20.29 -10.11
CA ALA A 313 -16.86 -21.59 -10.57
C ALA A 313 -17.64 -22.37 -9.48
N ALA A 314 -17.41 -22.06 -8.20
CA ALA A 314 -18.09 -22.73 -7.08
C ALA A 314 -19.52 -22.21 -6.86
N GLU A 315 -19.83 -20.96 -7.23
CA GLU A 315 -21.18 -20.38 -7.13
C GLU A 315 -22.11 -20.80 -8.30
N ALA A 316 -21.55 -21.33 -9.40
CA ALA A 316 -22.33 -21.77 -10.56
C ALA A 316 -22.88 -23.21 -10.46
N PHE A 317 -22.57 -23.97 -9.40
CA PHE A 317 -22.98 -25.37 -9.26
C PHE A 317 -24.14 -25.62 -8.26
N LEU A 318 -24.74 -24.57 -7.70
CA LEU A 318 -25.85 -24.71 -6.74
C LEU A 318 -27.12 -23.98 -7.19
N VAL A 319 -27.51 -24.20 -8.45
CA VAL A 319 -28.86 -23.87 -8.92
C VAL A 319 -29.64 -25.17 -9.09
N ASP A 320 -30.32 -25.61 -8.03
CA ASP A 320 -31.52 -26.42 -8.18
C ASP A 320 -32.59 -25.98 -7.16
N ASN A 321 -33.73 -25.59 -7.73
CA ASN A 321 -35.07 -25.31 -7.22
C ASN A 321 -35.32 -25.30 -5.69
N THR A 322 -35.66 -24.11 -5.15
CA THR A 322 -36.82 -23.86 -4.25
C THR A 322 -36.93 -22.36 -3.95
N HIS A 323 -37.95 -21.69 -4.51
CA HIS A 323 -38.06 -20.23 -4.58
C HIS A 323 -38.87 -19.55 -3.45
N ASP A 324 -39.08 -20.19 -2.29
CA ASP A 324 -39.90 -19.60 -1.22
C ASP A 324 -39.20 -19.47 0.15
N GLU A 325 -38.23 -20.33 0.47
CA GLU A 325 -37.43 -20.18 1.71
C GLU A 325 -36.31 -19.13 1.60
N THR A 326 -35.96 -18.71 0.39
CA THR A 326 -34.84 -17.81 0.11
C THR A 326 -35.16 -16.36 0.45
N LEU A 327 -36.38 -15.90 0.20
CA LEU A 327 -36.78 -14.50 0.45
C LEU A 327 -36.86 -14.19 1.96
N GLN A 328 -37.40 -15.11 2.75
CA GLN A 328 -37.53 -14.94 4.21
C GLN A 328 -36.18 -14.98 4.93
N ARG A 329 -35.25 -15.81 4.45
CA ARG A 329 -33.85 -15.84 4.95
C ARG A 329 -33.09 -14.58 4.58
N VAL A 330 -33.34 -14.01 3.40
CA VAL A 330 -32.73 -12.73 2.97
C VAL A 330 -33.26 -11.57 3.81
N ILE A 331 -34.56 -11.49 4.09
CA ILE A 331 -35.14 -10.44 4.95
C ILE A 331 -34.58 -10.53 6.38
N THR A 332 -34.51 -11.73 6.95
CA THR A 332 -33.96 -11.94 8.31
C THR A 332 -32.46 -11.63 8.37
N ALA A 333 -31.70 -11.96 7.31
CA ALA A 333 -30.28 -11.61 7.19
C ALA A 333 -30.06 -10.10 7.06
N ILE A 334 -30.95 -9.39 6.34
CA ILE A 334 -30.92 -7.93 6.23
C ILE A 334 -31.22 -7.27 7.58
N GLU A 335 -32.19 -7.78 8.36
CA GLU A 335 -32.48 -7.27 9.71
C GLU A 335 -31.35 -7.57 10.71
N GLN A 336 -30.68 -8.73 10.59
CA GLN A 336 -29.46 -9.05 11.35
C GLN A 336 -28.26 -8.20 10.94
N LEU A 337 -28.12 -7.85 9.66
CA LEU A 337 -27.09 -6.92 9.18
C LEU A 337 -27.37 -5.50 9.68
N ASN A 338 -28.63 -5.06 9.71
CA ASN A 338 -29.01 -3.73 10.20
C ASN A 338 -28.80 -3.59 11.72
N SER A 339 -29.07 -4.63 12.51
CA SER A 339 -28.78 -4.64 13.94
C SER A 339 -27.28 -4.76 14.25
N ARG A 340 -26.50 -5.49 13.43
CA ARG A 340 -25.03 -5.50 13.48
C ARG A 340 -24.41 -4.16 13.07
N LEU A 341 -25.03 -3.44 12.14
CA LEU A 341 -24.64 -2.08 11.75
C LEU A 341 -24.83 -1.09 12.91
N GLN A 342 -25.95 -1.18 13.64
CA GLN A 342 -26.18 -0.38 14.85
C GLN A 342 -25.26 -0.77 16.03
N ALA A 343 -24.89 -2.05 16.15
CA ALA A 343 -23.88 -2.49 17.12
C ALA A 343 -22.44 -2.04 16.73
N ALA A 344 -22.15 -1.90 15.44
CA ALA A 344 -20.91 -1.33 14.94
C ALA A 344 -20.80 0.19 15.19
N GLU A 345 -21.93 0.90 15.26
CA GLU A 345 -22.00 2.29 15.70
C GLU A 345 -21.71 2.48 17.20
N ALA A 346 -21.94 1.44 18.03
CA ALA A 346 -21.50 1.43 19.43
C ALA A 346 -20.01 1.06 19.60
N ALA A 347 -19.43 0.30 18.65
CA ALA A 347 -17.99 0.02 18.57
C ALA A 347 -17.13 1.21 18.10
N LEU A 348 -17.77 2.33 17.74
CA LEU A 348 -17.17 3.50 17.10
C LEU A 348 -16.19 4.28 18.00
N ALA A 349 -16.25 4.11 19.32
CA ALA A 349 -15.25 4.66 20.23
C ALA A 349 -13.85 4.00 20.05
N ALA A 350 -13.79 2.79 19.50
CA ALA A 350 -12.54 2.08 19.21
C ALA A 350 -11.88 2.48 17.86
N ASN A 351 -12.57 3.27 17.02
CA ASN A 351 -12.08 3.63 15.67
C ASN A 351 -11.34 4.98 15.61
N PHE A 352 -11.37 5.76 16.69
CA PHE A 352 -10.58 6.98 16.78
C PHE A 352 -9.09 6.69 16.81
N ILE A 353 -8.30 7.54 16.17
CA ILE A 353 -6.84 7.41 16.17
C ILE A 353 -6.32 8.13 17.42
N TRP A 354 -5.71 7.37 18.32
CA TRP A 354 -5.22 7.88 19.60
C TRP A 354 -3.71 8.17 19.54
N TYR A 355 -3.33 9.30 20.13
CA TYR A 355 -1.97 9.75 20.39
C TYR A 355 -1.83 10.02 21.89
N GLY A 356 -1.47 8.99 22.65
CA GLY A 356 -1.59 9.03 24.10
C GLY A 356 -3.04 9.27 24.51
N ASP A 357 -3.29 10.32 25.28
CA ASP A 357 -4.63 10.70 25.75
C ASP A 357 -5.43 11.54 24.73
N TRP A 358 -4.87 11.81 23.54
CA TRP A 358 -5.48 12.67 22.53
C TRP A 358 -6.08 11.88 21.37
N VAL A 359 -7.25 12.29 20.89
CA VAL A 359 -7.84 11.78 19.64
C VAL A 359 -7.46 12.69 18.47
N LEU A 360 -6.98 12.10 17.37
CA LEU A 360 -6.73 12.83 16.13
C LEU A 360 -8.06 13.26 15.48
N ALA A 361 -8.40 14.54 15.58
CA ALA A 361 -9.59 15.11 14.93
C ALA A 361 -9.32 15.50 13.47
N PHE A 362 -8.12 15.99 13.17
CA PHE A 362 -7.75 16.50 11.85
C PHE A 362 -6.23 16.50 11.65
N ARG A 363 -5.78 16.36 10.40
CA ARG A 363 -4.36 16.50 10.03
C ARG A 363 -4.20 17.25 8.72
N ALA A 364 -3.49 18.37 8.77
CA ALA A 364 -2.99 19.06 7.59
C ALA A 364 -1.67 18.42 7.11
N THR A 365 -1.48 18.35 5.79
CA THR A 365 -0.31 17.72 5.17
C THR A 365 0.30 18.75 4.23
N ARG A 366 1.55 19.14 4.46
CA ARG A 366 2.23 20.14 3.62
C ARG A 366 2.45 19.61 2.20
N GLY A 367 2.37 20.51 1.20
CA GLY A 367 2.86 20.25 -0.16
C GLY A 367 1.99 19.37 -1.05
N ILE A 368 0.79 18.96 -0.61
CA ILE A 368 -0.13 18.12 -1.40
C ILE A 368 -1.02 18.91 -2.39
N GLY A 369 -0.94 20.25 -2.38
CA GLY A 369 -1.71 21.11 -3.29
C GLY A 369 -3.22 21.10 -3.05
N LYS A 370 -3.69 20.76 -1.85
CA LYS A 370 -5.10 20.77 -1.45
C LYS A 370 -5.32 21.86 -0.39
N PRO A 371 -6.44 22.60 -0.41
CA PRO A 371 -6.76 23.55 0.65
C PRO A 371 -7.13 22.85 1.95
N VAL A 372 -6.52 23.28 3.06
CA VAL A 372 -6.79 22.74 4.40
C VAL A 372 -8.21 23.10 4.83
N TYR A 373 -8.60 24.37 4.67
CA TYR A 373 -9.90 24.89 5.09
C TYR A 373 -11.05 24.12 4.42
N ASP A 374 -10.98 23.90 3.10
CA ASP A 374 -12.00 23.14 2.36
C ASP A 374 -12.16 21.72 2.92
N THR A 375 -11.05 21.09 3.33
CA THR A 375 -11.12 19.76 3.94
C THR A 375 -11.66 19.84 5.36
N TRP A 376 -11.27 20.83 6.17
CA TRP A 376 -11.82 21.05 7.51
C TRP A 376 -13.36 21.17 7.48
N THR A 377 -13.89 21.97 6.57
CA THR A 377 -15.33 22.25 6.43
C THR A 377 -16.11 21.24 5.59
N ALA A 378 -15.48 20.17 5.10
CA ALA A 378 -16.13 19.14 4.29
C ALA A 378 -17.04 18.23 5.13
N VAL A 379 -18.20 18.74 5.56
CA VAL A 379 -19.22 17.98 6.31
C VAL A 379 -19.61 16.71 5.54
N GLY A 380 -19.71 15.59 6.25
CA GLY A 380 -20.02 14.28 5.67
C GLY A 380 -18.81 13.53 5.09
N ARG A 381 -17.63 14.16 5.02
CA ARG A 381 -16.37 13.46 4.72
C ARG A 381 -15.77 12.91 6.02
N HIS A 382 -15.62 11.59 6.09
CA HIS A 382 -15.09 10.88 7.26
C HIS A 382 -13.93 9.98 6.83
N ASP A 383 -12.69 10.46 6.98
CA ASP A 383 -11.51 9.66 6.63
C ASP A 383 -11.23 8.53 7.67
N ASP A 384 -11.94 8.53 8.80
CA ASP A 384 -12.01 7.45 9.79
C ASP A 384 -13.14 6.44 9.55
N ASP A 385 -13.94 6.60 8.49
CA ASP A 385 -14.86 5.57 8.03
C ASP A 385 -14.09 4.29 7.68
N PRO A 386 -14.55 3.08 8.09
CA PRO A 386 -13.82 1.84 7.85
C PRO A 386 -13.47 1.59 6.38
N VAL A 387 -14.34 1.96 5.44
CA VAL A 387 -14.14 1.77 4.00
C VAL A 387 -13.19 2.83 3.45
N THR A 388 -13.25 4.06 3.96
CA THR A 388 -12.32 5.12 3.56
C THR A 388 -10.91 4.88 4.11
N ARG A 389 -10.83 4.37 5.35
CA ARG A 389 -9.58 4.06 6.07
C ARG A 389 -8.77 2.95 5.40
N LEU A 390 -9.44 2.00 4.74
CA LEU A 390 -8.81 0.98 3.89
C LEU A 390 -7.88 1.54 2.82
N ALA A 391 -8.33 2.63 2.19
CA ALA A 391 -7.62 3.28 1.10
C ALA A 391 -6.73 4.44 1.58
N LEU A 392 -6.71 4.72 2.89
CA LEU A 392 -5.98 5.84 3.44
C LEU A 392 -4.52 5.44 3.71
N PRO A 393 -3.52 6.13 3.10
CA PRO A 393 -2.13 5.89 3.44
C PRO A 393 -1.89 6.08 4.94
N CYS A 394 -1.08 5.21 5.57
CA CYS A 394 -0.76 5.35 7.00
C CYS A 394 -0.08 6.69 7.31
N GLY A 395 0.61 7.27 6.33
CA GLY A 395 1.15 8.62 6.43
C GLY A 395 0.07 9.67 6.66
N CYS A 396 -1.17 9.48 6.20
CA CYS A 396 -2.25 10.44 6.39
C CYS A 396 -2.85 10.44 7.80
N THR A 397 -2.54 9.44 8.61
CA THR A 397 -2.94 9.39 10.02
C THR A 397 -1.76 9.56 10.97
N SER A 398 -0.51 9.47 10.46
CA SER A 398 0.73 9.53 11.23
C SER A 398 1.25 10.97 11.43
N VAL A 399 1.79 11.28 12.61
CA VAL A 399 2.58 12.50 12.84
C VAL A 399 3.93 12.48 12.12
N ASN A 400 4.39 11.32 11.66
CA ASN A 400 5.62 11.19 10.90
C ASN A 400 5.42 11.65 9.44
N SER A 401 5.94 12.84 9.11
CA SER A 401 5.87 13.41 7.77
C SER A 401 6.74 12.69 6.73
N SER A 402 7.54 11.71 7.13
CA SER A 402 8.34 10.87 6.23
C SER A 402 7.50 9.81 5.52
N LEU A 403 6.30 9.51 6.06
CA LEU A 403 5.35 8.61 5.44
C LEU A 403 4.56 9.34 4.35
N PRO A 404 4.40 8.74 3.15
CA PRO A 404 3.67 9.37 2.06
C PRO A 404 2.20 9.57 2.42
N CYS A 405 1.68 10.73 2.05
CA CYS A 405 0.27 11.07 2.18
C CYS A 405 -0.14 12.05 1.08
N ASP A 406 -1.30 11.80 0.46
CA ASP A 406 -1.82 12.55 -0.68
C ASP A 406 -3.00 13.48 -0.33
N ARG A 407 -3.44 13.49 0.93
CA ARG A 407 -4.63 14.23 1.39
C ARG A 407 -4.50 14.74 2.82
N HIS A 408 -5.36 15.67 3.20
CA HIS A 408 -5.61 15.98 4.61
C HIS A 408 -6.52 14.91 5.20
N TYR A 409 -6.34 14.60 6.49
CA TYR A 409 -7.23 13.69 7.22
C TYR A 409 -8.26 14.49 8.00
N ARG A 410 -9.52 14.04 7.93
CA ARG A 410 -10.66 14.60 8.63
C ARG A 410 -11.44 13.50 9.35
N SER A 411 -11.54 13.59 10.67
CA SER A 411 -12.35 12.65 11.47
C SER A 411 -13.83 13.02 11.45
N ARG A 412 -14.71 12.02 11.59
CA ARG A 412 -16.13 12.22 11.88
C ARG A 412 -16.40 12.99 13.17
N LEU A 413 -15.42 13.08 14.08
CA LEU A 413 -15.53 13.86 15.32
C LEU A 413 -15.86 15.33 15.04
N LEU A 414 -15.45 15.88 13.89
CA LEU A 414 -15.78 17.26 13.51
C LEU A 414 -17.29 17.44 13.24
N ASP A 415 -17.98 16.42 12.74
CA ASP A 415 -19.42 16.47 12.50
C ASP A 415 -20.22 16.19 13.77
N THR A 416 -19.69 15.37 14.68
CA THR A 416 -20.31 15.04 15.97
C THR A 416 -19.80 15.91 17.12
N TRP A 417 -19.00 16.94 16.84
CA TRP A 417 -18.41 17.83 17.85
C TRP A 417 -19.42 18.41 18.84
N PRO A 418 -20.62 18.89 18.40
CA PRO A 418 -21.59 19.47 19.33
C PRO A 418 -22.17 18.48 20.35
N SER A 419 -22.15 17.18 20.02
CA SER A 419 -22.59 16.10 20.91
C SER A 419 -21.42 15.38 21.61
N ALA A 420 -20.18 15.73 21.29
CA ALA A 420 -18.99 15.17 21.89
C ALA A 420 -18.62 15.91 23.18
N ALA A 421 -18.31 15.14 24.24
CA ALA A 421 -17.80 15.69 25.50
C ALA A 421 -16.30 16.02 25.37
N ILE A 422 -15.98 17.13 24.70
CA ILE A 422 -14.60 17.56 24.45
C ILE A 422 -14.12 18.43 25.62
N ASP A 423 -13.15 17.93 26.39
CA ASP A 423 -12.55 18.66 27.50
C ASP A 423 -11.50 19.67 27.00
N GLN A 424 -10.55 19.20 26.19
CA GLN A 424 -9.48 20.00 25.63
C GLN A 424 -9.29 19.71 24.14
N VAL A 425 -8.73 20.69 23.43
CA VAL A 425 -8.31 20.55 22.03
C VAL A 425 -6.85 20.98 21.94
N ARG A 426 -6.00 20.14 21.35
CA ARG A 426 -4.58 20.47 21.18
C ARG A 426 -4.23 20.60 19.70
N LEU A 427 -3.73 21.76 19.32
CA LEU A 427 -3.11 22.01 18.02
C LEU A 427 -1.60 21.77 18.16
N VAL A 428 -1.02 20.95 17.28
CA VAL A 428 0.41 20.62 17.32
C VAL A 428 1.02 20.74 15.92
N VAL A 429 2.22 21.29 15.84
CA VAL A 429 3.04 21.34 14.61
C VAL A 429 4.18 20.35 14.74
N TYR A 430 4.23 19.40 13.81
CA TYR A 430 5.30 18.41 13.72
C TYR A 430 6.26 18.71 12.57
N ASP A 431 7.53 18.39 12.78
CA ASP A 431 8.56 18.34 11.74
C ASP A 431 9.28 16.99 11.83
N HIS A 432 9.14 16.16 10.79
CA HIS A 432 9.68 14.81 10.72
C HIS A 432 9.32 13.93 11.94
N GLY A 433 8.08 14.04 12.43
CA GLY A 433 7.58 13.29 13.59
C GLY A 433 7.95 13.89 14.95
N VAL A 434 8.72 14.97 14.99
CA VAL A 434 9.09 15.67 16.23
C VAL A 434 8.17 16.86 16.44
N GLU A 435 7.56 16.97 17.62
CA GLU A 435 6.77 18.15 18.02
C GLU A 435 7.66 19.40 18.07
N LYS A 436 7.25 20.46 17.37
CA LYS A 436 7.98 21.74 17.31
C LYS A 436 7.25 22.88 18.01
N ALA A 437 5.91 22.83 18.02
CA ALA A 437 5.08 23.81 18.68
C ALA A 437 3.70 23.24 18.99
N HIS A 438 3.04 23.76 20.02
CA HIS A 438 1.67 23.40 20.36
C HIS A 438 0.89 24.54 21.03
N VAL A 439 -0.43 24.42 20.98
CA VAL A 439 -1.38 25.19 21.81
C VAL A 439 -2.48 24.25 22.27
N THR A 440 -2.80 24.28 23.55
CA THR A 440 -3.92 23.56 24.14
C THR A 440 -5.03 24.55 24.47
N PHE A 441 -6.25 24.20 24.09
CA PHE A 441 -7.46 24.99 24.28
C PHE A 441 -8.47 24.26 25.15
N ARG A 442 -9.31 25.01 25.85
CA ARG A 442 -10.51 24.49 26.52
C ARG A 442 -11.57 24.16 25.46
N GLY A 443 -11.87 22.87 25.33
CA GLY A 443 -12.86 22.33 24.40
C GLY A 443 -14.30 22.41 24.91
N THR A 444 -14.51 22.52 26.23
CA THR A 444 -15.85 22.50 26.82
C THR A 444 -16.76 23.59 26.25
N GLY A 445 -17.95 23.21 25.79
CA GLY A 445 -18.94 24.14 25.22
C GLY A 445 -18.47 24.83 23.94
N SER A 446 -17.51 24.26 23.22
CA SER A 446 -17.08 24.74 21.91
C SER A 446 -17.80 24.02 20.77
N THR A 447 -17.77 24.61 19.58
CA THR A 447 -18.06 23.93 18.32
C THR A 447 -16.75 23.68 17.56
N TYR A 448 -16.80 22.86 16.51
CA TYR A 448 -15.65 22.67 15.62
C TYR A 448 -15.19 23.98 14.96
N MET A 449 -15.99 25.05 14.97
CA MET A 449 -15.58 26.38 14.48
C MET A 449 -15.13 27.35 15.58
N SER A 450 -15.57 27.14 16.83
CA SER A 450 -15.37 28.13 17.91
C SER A 450 -14.33 27.74 18.96
N TRP A 451 -13.74 26.56 18.88
CA TRP A 451 -12.72 26.10 19.85
C TRP A 451 -11.42 26.88 19.72
N PHE A 452 -11.08 27.32 18.50
CA PHE A 452 -9.87 28.08 18.20
C PHE A 452 -10.10 29.56 18.51
N SER A 453 -10.07 29.90 19.79
CA SER A 453 -10.24 31.27 20.29
C SER A 453 -9.24 31.58 21.40
N LEU A 454 -8.83 32.84 21.49
CA LEU A 454 -7.79 33.28 22.44
C LEU A 454 -8.22 33.09 23.90
N ASP A 455 -9.49 33.35 24.22
CA ASP A 455 -10.06 33.17 25.55
C ASP A 455 -10.10 31.69 26.00
N ARG A 456 -9.90 30.77 25.07
CA ARG A 456 -9.87 29.33 25.32
C ARG A 456 -8.46 28.78 25.50
N VAL A 457 -7.40 29.56 25.29
CA VAL A 457 -6.01 29.09 25.46
C VAL A 457 -5.77 28.69 26.92
N VAL A 458 -5.27 27.46 27.10
CA VAL A 458 -4.90 26.86 28.40
C VAL A 458 -3.39 26.79 28.54
N GLU A 459 -2.70 26.37 27.48
CA GLU A 459 -1.25 26.18 27.45
C GLU A 459 -0.74 26.46 26.03
N SER A 460 0.50 26.95 25.91
CA SER A 460 1.17 27.10 24.62
C SER A 460 2.68 26.93 24.76
N SER A 461 3.32 26.44 23.70
CA SER A 461 4.77 26.48 23.54
C SER A 461 5.32 27.88 23.25
N TRP A 462 4.45 28.89 23.07
CA TRP A 462 4.81 30.29 22.86
C TRP A 462 4.51 31.11 24.11
N ASP A 463 5.56 31.67 24.72
CA ASP A 463 5.45 32.43 25.97
C ASP A 463 4.57 33.69 25.85
N ASP A 464 4.44 34.26 24.64
CA ASP A 464 3.64 35.45 24.36
C ASP A 464 2.18 35.14 23.99
N LEU A 465 1.82 33.86 23.82
CA LEU A 465 0.46 33.46 23.47
C LEU A 465 -0.35 33.12 24.72
N THR A 466 -0.89 34.17 25.35
CA THR A 466 -1.75 34.07 26.55
C THR A 466 -3.14 34.64 26.29
N THR A 467 -4.09 34.40 27.19
CA THR A 467 -5.45 34.99 27.12
C THR A 467 -5.45 36.53 27.19
N ALA A 468 -4.34 37.14 27.62
CA ALA A 468 -4.14 38.59 27.67
C ALA A 468 -3.37 39.13 26.44
N ALA A 469 -3.00 38.29 25.49
CA ALA A 469 -2.25 38.70 24.30
C ALA A 469 -3.07 39.65 23.42
N THR A 470 -2.39 40.62 22.79
CA THR A 470 -2.99 41.47 21.76
C THR A 470 -2.72 40.86 20.39
N VAL A 471 -3.79 40.58 19.64
CA VAL A 471 -3.74 39.72 18.47
C VAL A 471 -4.49 40.36 17.31
N ASN A 472 -3.91 40.38 16.12
CA ASN A 472 -4.50 40.97 14.93
C ASN A 472 -5.56 40.05 14.30
N SER A 473 -5.36 38.73 14.38
CA SER A 473 -6.32 37.73 13.94
C SER A 473 -6.15 36.45 14.75
N PHE A 474 -7.26 35.84 15.13
CA PHE A 474 -7.34 34.55 15.82
C PHE A 474 -8.61 33.83 15.37
N SER A 475 -8.55 33.12 14.25
CA SER A 475 -9.71 32.44 13.67
C SER A 475 -9.30 31.20 12.87
N ILE A 476 -10.24 30.26 12.72
CA ILE A 476 -10.09 29.07 11.85
C ILE A 476 -10.09 29.47 10.38
N GLU A 477 -10.91 30.46 10.01
CA GLU A 477 -11.01 30.98 8.64
C GLU A 477 -9.74 31.72 8.21
N GLY A 478 -8.92 32.16 9.16
CA GLY A 478 -7.78 33.01 8.92
C GLY A 478 -8.18 34.39 8.39
N THR A 479 -7.25 35.03 7.68
CA THR A 479 -7.46 36.33 7.01
C THR A 479 -7.13 36.18 5.54
N SER A 480 -8.05 36.57 4.66
CA SER A 480 -7.79 36.63 3.22
C SER A 480 -6.95 37.87 2.88
N PHE A 481 -5.63 37.66 2.74
CA PHE A 481 -4.81 38.59 1.94
C PHE A 481 -4.94 38.20 0.47
N PRO A 482 -4.78 39.13 -0.50
CA PRO A 482 -4.83 38.81 -1.92
C PRO A 482 -3.62 37.93 -2.32
N SER A 483 -3.71 36.64 -2.04
CA SER A 483 -2.84 35.55 -2.52
C SER A 483 -3.61 34.22 -2.44
N PRO A 484 -3.27 33.19 -3.24
CA PRO A 484 -4.17 32.08 -3.55
C PRO A 484 -4.31 31.00 -2.46
N VAL A 485 -3.95 31.26 -1.21
CA VAL A 485 -3.89 30.21 -0.17
C VAL A 485 -4.68 30.64 1.05
N ASN A 486 -5.75 29.91 1.38
CA ASN A 486 -6.45 30.02 2.66
C ASN A 486 -5.58 29.35 3.73
N VAL A 487 -5.09 30.12 4.70
CA VAL A 487 -4.16 29.65 5.73
C VAL A 487 -4.71 29.95 7.12
N PHE A 488 -4.51 29.04 8.08
CA PHE A 488 -4.77 29.30 9.50
C PHE A 488 -3.74 30.30 10.01
N CYS A 489 -4.12 31.58 10.11
CA CYS A 489 -3.18 32.63 10.51
C CYS A 489 -3.49 33.18 11.90
N PHE A 490 -2.45 33.22 12.73
CA PHE A 490 -2.36 34.10 13.88
C PHE A 490 -1.33 35.20 13.59
N ALA A 491 -1.67 36.44 13.91
CA ALA A 491 -0.74 37.56 13.85
C ALA A 491 -0.66 38.25 15.21
N SER A 492 0.49 38.13 15.88
CA SER A 492 0.91 38.99 17.00
C SER A 492 1.65 40.19 16.42
N LEU A 493 1.69 41.31 17.16
CA LEU A 493 2.38 42.57 16.79
C LEU A 493 3.85 42.39 16.36
N LEU A 494 4.47 41.21 16.57
CA LEU A 494 5.85 40.93 16.20
C LEU A 494 6.05 39.74 15.22
N ARG A 495 5.06 38.86 15.00
CA ARG A 495 5.17 37.71 14.07
C ARG A 495 3.81 37.27 13.50
N THR A 496 3.79 36.98 12.20
CA THR A 496 2.69 36.28 11.51
C THR A 496 3.04 34.80 11.40
N VAL A 497 2.24 33.91 11.97
CA VAL A 497 2.35 32.47 11.78
C VAL A 497 1.09 32.00 11.05
N CYS A 498 1.30 31.54 9.83
CA CYS A 498 0.27 30.98 8.98
C CYS A 498 0.58 29.48 8.82
N VAL A 499 -0.24 28.61 9.42
CA VAL A 499 -0.13 27.16 9.30
C VAL A 499 -0.81 26.73 8.01
N VAL A 500 0.00 26.44 7.00
CA VAL A 500 -0.40 25.91 5.68
C VAL A 500 -0.68 24.42 5.76
#